data_AF-A0A9W8MFJ5-F1
#
_entry.id   AF-A0A9W8MFJ5-F1
#
_cell.length_a   1.000
_cell.length_b   1.000
_cell.length_c   1.000
_cell.angle_alpha   90.00
_cell.angle_beta   90.00
_cell.angle_gamma   90.00
#
_symmetry.space_group_name_H-M   'P 1'
#
loop_
_entity.id
_entity.type
_entity.pdbx_description
1 polymer ?
#
loop_
_entity_poly.entity_id
_entity_poly.type
_entity_poly.pdbx_seq_one_letter_code
_entity_poly.pdbx_strand_id
1 'polypeptide(L)'
;MSLVTWIAIHKRLITNLIGAYVDDSFGFNKEDNVTFYCPYSKFLPCSQVMLLELWDELNIPHKEKKQVFSSPLTIIGFKVDPNTMTIALPNNVKTKLIDKLDLWIQPPVPQSQNNGKFKLREWQILAGWMNWAFNMYPPLHPSLNRVYPKMLGQSSPFTKIWINNAV
;
A
#
# COMPACT_ATOMS: atom_id res chain seq x y z
N MET A 1 7.85 -16.44 -3.70
CA MET A 1 8.39 -16.08 -2.37
C MET A 1 7.84 -16.92 -1.22
N SER A 2 6.60 -17.42 -1.25
CA SER A 2 5.98 -18.09 -0.10
C SER A 2 6.79 -19.25 0.51
N LEU A 3 7.40 -20.11 -0.30
CA LEU A 3 8.28 -21.18 0.19
C LEU A 3 9.56 -20.63 0.86
N VAL A 4 10.15 -19.58 0.28
CA VAL A 4 11.35 -18.92 0.84
C VAL A 4 11.03 -18.28 2.19
N THR A 5 9.89 -17.59 2.29
CA THR A 5 9.37 -17.05 3.55
C THR A 5 9.14 -18.15 4.58
N TRP A 6 8.58 -19.29 4.16
CA TRP A 6 8.40 -20.44 5.06
C TRP A 6 9.74 -20.96 5.59
N ILE A 7 10.76 -21.10 4.73
CA ILE A 7 12.11 -21.51 5.13
C ILE A 7 12.71 -20.47 6.11
N ALA A 8 12.58 -19.19 5.80
CA ALA A 8 13.06 -18.10 6.65
C ALA A 8 12.47 -18.19 8.08
N ILE A 9 11.16 -18.40 8.19
CA ILE A 9 10.48 -18.47 9.49
C ILE A 9 10.78 -19.79 10.22
N HIS A 10 10.66 -20.94 9.53
CA HIS A 10 10.66 -22.24 10.20
C HIS A 10 12.02 -22.94 10.25
N LYS A 11 12.93 -22.61 9.34
CA LYS A 11 14.28 -23.22 9.28
C LYS A 11 15.35 -22.26 9.74
N ARG A 12 15.26 -20.98 9.37
CA ARG A 12 16.20 -19.93 9.78
C ARG A 12 15.78 -19.18 11.04
N LEU A 13 14.58 -19.46 11.56
CA LEU A 13 14.05 -18.87 12.80
C LEU A 13 14.08 -17.35 12.80
N ILE A 14 13.84 -16.73 11.65
CA ILE A 14 13.73 -15.28 11.50
C ILE A 14 12.35 -14.85 12.01
N THR A 15 12.19 -14.83 13.33
CA THR A 15 10.89 -14.58 14.01
C THR A 15 10.36 -13.18 13.82
N ASN A 16 11.24 -12.21 13.53
CA ASN A 16 10.83 -10.81 13.36
C ASN A 16 10.38 -10.50 11.92
N LEU A 17 10.34 -11.50 11.04
CA LEU A 17 9.73 -11.36 9.72
C LEU A 17 8.21 -11.35 9.88
N ILE A 18 7.60 -10.16 9.81
CA ILE A 18 6.16 -9.98 10.05
C ILE A 18 5.37 -10.35 8.79
N GLY A 19 5.90 -10.07 7.60
CA GLY A 19 5.13 -10.27 6.38
C GLY A 19 5.96 -10.35 5.11
N ALA A 20 5.36 -10.99 4.12
CA ALA A 20 5.80 -10.96 2.74
C ALA A 20 4.58 -10.69 1.84
N TYR A 21 4.72 -9.76 0.91
CA TYR A 21 3.71 -9.43 -0.08
C TYR A 21 4.32 -9.54 -1.47
N VAL A 22 3.96 -10.60 -2.20
CA VAL A 22 4.52 -10.92 -3.52
C VAL A 22 6.05 -11.04 -3.48
N ASP A 23 6.79 -9.98 -3.81
CA ASP A 23 8.25 -9.88 -3.79
C ASP A 23 8.80 -9.02 -2.63
N ASP A 24 7.96 -8.25 -1.95
CA ASP A 24 8.35 -7.44 -0.79
C ASP A 24 8.36 -8.28 0.48
N SER A 25 9.44 -8.20 1.26
CA SER A 25 9.56 -8.84 2.59
C SER A 25 9.88 -7.78 3.63
N PHE A 26 9.22 -7.82 4.77
CA PHE A 26 9.36 -6.79 5.80
C PHE A 26 9.22 -7.36 7.21
N GLY A 27 9.92 -6.71 8.14
CA GLY A 27 10.02 -7.11 9.53
C GLY A 27 10.54 -5.97 10.39
N PHE A 28 10.97 -6.29 11.61
CA PHE A 28 11.49 -5.31 12.56
C PHE A 28 12.71 -5.84 13.31
N ASN A 29 13.54 -4.93 13.79
CA ASN A 29 14.62 -5.23 14.71
C ASN A 29 14.71 -4.09 15.72
N LYS A 30 15.37 -4.37 16.86
CA LYS A 30 15.89 -3.30 17.71
C LYS A 30 16.97 -2.53 16.95
N GLU A 31 17.08 -1.23 17.21
CA GLU A 31 17.99 -0.32 16.49
C GLU A 31 19.46 -0.72 16.62
N ASP A 32 19.85 -1.26 17.78
CA ASP A 32 21.20 -1.74 18.08
C ASP A 32 21.50 -3.14 17.49
N ASN A 33 20.47 -3.87 17.06
CA ASN A 33 20.61 -5.24 16.56
C ASN A 33 20.95 -5.25 15.07
N VAL A 34 22.19 -4.89 14.77
CA VAL A 34 22.77 -4.84 13.42
C VAL A 34 23.89 -5.86 13.24
N THR A 35 24.00 -6.38 12.03
CA THR A 35 25.04 -7.34 11.61
C THR A 35 25.70 -6.83 10.32
N PHE A 36 27.01 -7.05 10.19
CA PHE A 36 27.73 -6.69 8.97
C PHE A 36 27.41 -7.69 7.86
N TYR A 37 26.92 -7.20 6.73
CA TYR A 37 26.65 -8.01 5.54
C TYR A 37 27.72 -7.77 4.49
N CYS A 38 28.59 -8.77 4.32
CA CYS A 38 29.79 -8.70 3.47
C CYS A 38 29.50 -8.33 2.00
N PRO A 39 28.49 -8.91 1.31
CA PRO A 39 28.24 -8.62 -0.11
C PRO A 39 27.93 -7.15 -0.42
N TYR A 40 27.41 -6.40 0.55
CA TYR A 40 27.21 -4.94 0.43
C TYR A 40 28.18 -4.11 1.26
N SER A 41 29.07 -4.75 2.02
CA SER A 41 30.01 -4.08 2.93
C SER A 41 29.33 -3.07 3.87
N LYS A 42 28.18 -3.46 4.45
CA LYS A 42 27.32 -2.54 5.22
C LYS A 42 26.72 -3.23 6.46
N PHE A 43 26.55 -2.46 7.54
CA PHE A 43 25.75 -2.87 8.69
C PHE A 43 24.26 -2.72 8.38
N LEU A 44 23.53 -3.82 8.51
CA LEU A 44 22.09 -3.91 8.29
C LEU A 44 21.42 -4.56 9.52
N PRO A 45 20.11 -4.39 9.72
CA PRO A 45 19.37 -5.12 10.75
C PRO A 45 19.62 -6.63 10.68
N CYS A 46 19.86 -7.27 11.82
CA CYS A 46 20.27 -8.67 11.87
C CYS A 46 19.28 -9.62 11.16
N SER A 47 17.97 -9.41 11.31
CA SER A 47 16.98 -10.27 10.64
C SER A 47 17.00 -10.09 9.11
N GLN A 48 17.33 -8.89 8.64
CA GLN A 48 17.49 -8.58 7.22
C GLN A 48 18.73 -9.26 6.66
N VAL A 49 19.85 -9.25 7.39
CA VAL A 49 21.07 -9.98 7.01
C VAL A 49 20.82 -11.47 6.89
N MET A 50 20.18 -12.09 7.90
CA MET A 50 19.85 -13.52 7.85
C MET A 50 18.96 -13.88 6.65
N LEU A 51 18.05 -12.99 6.26
CA LEU A 51 17.21 -13.20 5.09
C LEU A 51 18.00 -13.06 3.78
N LEU A 52 18.92 -12.09 3.70
CA LEU A 52 19.80 -11.91 2.55
C LEU A 52 20.74 -13.10 2.37
N GLU A 53 21.34 -13.60 3.45
CA GLU A 53 22.17 -14.81 3.43
C GLU A 53 21.39 -16.04 2.94
N LEU A 54 20.12 -16.19 3.37
CA LEU A 54 19.25 -17.24 2.83
C LEU A 54 19.02 -17.06 1.32
N TRP A 55 18.87 -15.82 0.84
CA TRP A 55 18.73 -15.56 -0.58
C TRP A 55 20.02 -15.86 -1.36
N ASP A 56 21.19 -15.52 -0.81
CA ASP A 56 22.49 -15.86 -1.39
C ASP A 56 22.63 -17.38 -1.56
N GLU A 57 22.32 -18.15 -0.52
CA GLU A 57 22.38 -19.62 -0.55
C GLU A 57 21.45 -20.24 -1.60
N LEU A 58 20.26 -19.65 -1.77
CA LEU A 58 19.27 -20.07 -2.76
C LEU A 58 19.54 -19.49 -4.15
N ASN A 59 20.61 -18.70 -4.32
CA ASN A 59 20.93 -17.96 -5.54
C ASN A 59 19.78 -17.06 -6.03
N ILE A 60 19.05 -16.44 -5.10
CA ILE A 60 17.97 -15.49 -5.39
C ILE A 60 18.58 -14.09 -5.55
N PRO A 61 18.42 -13.45 -6.73
CA PRO A 61 19.03 -12.15 -6.96
C PRO A 61 18.36 -11.05 -6.12
N HIS A 62 19.18 -10.24 -5.47
CA HIS A 62 18.74 -9.05 -4.74
C HIS A 62 19.64 -7.84 -5.03
N LYS A 63 19.15 -6.65 -4.70
CA LYS A 63 19.84 -5.38 -4.97
C LYS A 63 19.95 -4.56 -3.69
N GLU A 64 21.13 -4.01 -3.44
CA GLU A 64 21.42 -3.18 -2.24
C GLU A 64 20.46 -2.01 -2.14
N LYS A 65 20.20 -1.30 -3.24
CA LYS A 65 19.29 -0.14 -3.27
C LYS A 65 17.84 -0.44 -2.85
N LYS A 66 17.44 -1.71 -2.84
CA LYS A 66 16.12 -2.16 -2.37
C LYS A 66 16.14 -2.57 -0.89
N GLN A 67 17.32 -2.70 -0.29
CA GLN A 67 17.50 -3.07 1.12
C GLN A 67 17.44 -1.82 1.99
N VAL A 68 16.22 -1.43 2.34
CA VAL A 68 15.94 -0.22 3.13
C VAL A 68 15.54 -0.59 4.55
N PHE A 69 15.99 0.20 5.52
CA PHE A 69 15.60 0.11 6.92
C PHE A 69 15.61 1.51 7.54
N SER A 70 14.57 1.83 8.30
CA SER A 70 14.42 3.07 9.07
C SER A 70 13.15 2.97 9.92
N SER A 71 12.95 3.91 10.85
CA SER A 71 11.68 4.10 11.55
C SER A 71 11.35 5.58 11.52
N PRO A 72 10.28 6.03 10.83
CA PRO A 72 9.28 5.24 10.10
C PRO A 72 9.72 4.80 8.68
N LEU A 73 9.09 3.75 8.15
CA LEU A 73 9.38 3.19 6.80
C LEU A 73 8.10 3.05 5.97
N THR A 74 8.18 3.27 4.66
CA THR A 74 7.07 2.99 3.74
C THR A 74 7.09 1.52 3.31
N ILE A 75 6.05 0.76 3.65
CA ILE A 75 5.88 -0.66 3.31
C ILE A 75 4.62 -0.80 2.44
N ILE A 76 4.74 -1.41 1.26
CA ILE A 76 3.67 -1.60 0.26
C ILE A 76 2.84 -0.34 -0.05
N GLY A 77 3.36 0.87 0.19
CA GLY A 77 2.65 2.14 -0.02
C GLY A 77 1.99 2.73 1.25
N PHE A 78 2.17 2.13 2.42
CA PHE A 78 1.76 2.68 3.72
C PHE A 78 2.97 3.12 4.53
N LYS A 79 2.86 4.24 5.24
CA LYS A 79 3.86 4.68 6.21
C LYS A 79 3.65 3.90 7.51
N VAL A 80 4.62 3.07 7.87
CA VAL A 80 4.62 2.24 9.07
C VAL A 80 5.61 2.82 10.07
N ASP A 81 5.11 3.10 11.28
CA ASP A 81 5.93 3.51 12.42
C ASP A 81 5.81 2.45 13.52
N PRO A 82 6.82 1.60 13.72
CA PRO A 82 6.80 0.59 14.77
C PRO A 82 6.93 1.19 16.18
N ASN A 83 7.48 2.38 16.34
CA ASN A 83 7.67 3.00 17.66
C ASN A 83 6.35 3.55 18.21
N THR A 84 5.51 4.11 17.33
CA THR A 84 4.17 4.56 17.70
C THR A 84 3.08 3.53 17.39
N MET A 85 3.46 2.32 16.93
CA MET A 85 2.55 1.25 16.51
C MET A 85 1.45 1.74 15.56
N THR A 86 1.81 2.61 14.62
CA THR A 86 0.87 3.29 13.72
C THR A 86 1.15 2.92 12.26
N ILE A 87 0.08 2.70 11.51
CA ILE A 87 0.13 2.59 10.05
C ILE A 87 -0.75 3.69 9.47
N ALA A 88 -0.21 4.46 8.53
CA ALA A 88 -0.90 5.59 7.92
C ALA A 88 -0.69 5.64 6.40
N LEU A 89 -1.61 6.31 5.70
CA LEU A 89 -1.35 6.72 4.32
C LEU A 89 -0.25 7.79 4.30
N PRO A 90 0.70 7.70 3.35
CA PRO A 90 1.64 8.79 3.10
C PRO A 90 0.89 10.10 2.81
N ASN A 91 1.38 11.21 3.37
CA ASN A 91 0.70 12.52 3.28
C ASN A 91 0.40 12.94 1.83
N ASN A 92 1.32 12.71 0.90
CA ASN A 92 1.13 12.99 -0.52
C ASN A 92 -0.02 12.19 -1.15
N VAL A 93 -0.20 10.92 -0.77
CA VAL A 93 -1.30 10.07 -1.24
C VAL A 93 -2.61 10.54 -0.61
N LYS A 94 -2.59 10.88 0.68
CA LYS A 94 -3.75 11.43 1.40
C LYS A 94 -4.23 12.74 0.77
N THR A 95 -3.33 13.68 0.50
CA THR A 95 -3.66 14.95 -0.17
C THR A 95 -4.28 14.70 -1.54
N LYS A 96 -3.66 13.87 -2.38
CA LYS A 96 -4.23 13.54 -3.70
C LYS A 96 -5.63 12.94 -3.61
N LEU A 97 -5.88 12.08 -2.61
CA LEU A 97 -7.21 11.49 -2.41
C LEU A 97 -8.23 12.57 -2.00
N ILE A 98 -7.85 13.49 -1.10
CA ILE A 98 -8.69 14.62 -0.70
C ILE A 98 -8.98 15.52 -1.91
N ASP A 99 -7.96 15.92 -2.67
CA ASP A 99 -8.12 16.73 -3.89
C ASP A 99 -9.07 16.04 -4.88
N LYS A 100 -8.95 14.71 -5.01
CA LYS A 100 -9.84 13.93 -5.87
C LYS A 100 -11.26 13.94 -5.32
N LEU A 101 -11.47 13.77 -4.02
CA LEU A 101 -12.80 13.81 -3.40
C LEU A 101 -13.44 15.20 -3.49
N ASP A 102 -12.64 16.26 -3.35
CA ASP A 102 -13.10 17.65 -3.45
C ASP A 102 -13.75 17.92 -4.82
N LEU A 103 -13.21 17.35 -5.90
CA LEU A 103 -13.82 17.42 -7.24
C LEU A 103 -15.19 16.73 -7.33
N TRP A 104 -15.45 15.72 -6.51
CA TRP A 104 -16.67 14.89 -6.56
C TRP A 104 -17.79 15.44 -5.69
N ILE A 105 -17.45 16.23 -4.66
CA ILE A 105 -18.43 16.89 -3.78
C ILE A 105 -18.84 18.26 -4.30
N GLN A 106 -18.18 18.80 -5.35
CA GLN A 106 -18.59 20.08 -5.92
C GLN A 106 -20.02 19.99 -6.47
N PRO A 107 -20.86 21.00 -6.20
CA PRO A 107 -22.22 21.03 -6.72
C PRO A 107 -22.19 21.03 -8.25
N PRO A 108 -23.17 20.39 -8.92
CA PRO A 108 -23.28 20.44 -10.37
C PRO A 108 -23.44 21.88 -10.83
N VAL A 109 -22.42 22.45 -11.48
CA VAL A 109 -22.52 23.77 -12.10
C VAL A 109 -23.02 23.60 -13.54
N PRO A 110 -24.12 24.26 -13.95
CA PRO A 110 -24.57 24.26 -15.33
C PRO A 110 -23.42 24.66 -16.27
N GLN A 111 -23.24 23.94 -17.38
CA GLN A 111 -22.16 24.15 -18.38
C GLN A 111 -20.74 23.77 -17.93
N SER A 112 -20.54 23.26 -16.70
CA SER A 112 -19.25 22.66 -16.32
C SER A 112 -18.99 21.34 -17.07
N GLN A 113 -17.71 21.02 -17.26
CA GLN A 113 -17.27 19.83 -18.02
C GLN A 113 -17.91 18.52 -17.53
N ASN A 114 -18.19 18.43 -16.23
CA ASN A 114 -18.75 17.24 -15.60
C ASN A 114 -20.25 17.35 -15.31
N ASN A 115 -20.82 18.54 -15.06
CA ASN A 115 -22.28 18.75 -14.81
C ASN A 115 -22.91 17.65 -13.93
N GLY A 116 -22.24 17.27 -12.83
CA GLY A 116 -22.68 16.20 -11.93
C GLY A 116 -22.54 14.76 -12.45
N LYS A 117 -21.87 14.55 -13.59
CA LYS A 117 -21.58 13.24 -14.17
C LYS A 117 -20.09 13.02 -14.35
N PHE A 118 -19.63 11.83 -13.99
CA PHE A 118 -18.26 11.37 -14.22
C PHE A 118 -18.27 10.13 -15.10
N LYS A 119 -17.18 9.92 -15.86
CA LYS A 119 -17.04 8.72 -16.69
C LYS A 119 -16.90 7.48 -15.79
N LEU A 120 -17.35 6.31 -16.25
CA LEU A 120 -17.16 5.03 -15.54
C LEU A 120 -15.70 4.83 -15.13
N ARG A 121 -14.75 5.15 -16.00
CA ARG A 121 -13.31 5.07 -15.68
C ARG A 121 -12.94 5.90 -14.45
N GLU A 122 -13.53 7.08 -14.28
CA GLU A 122 -13.25 7.95 -13.13
C GLU A 122 -13.86 7.40 -11.84
N TRP A 123 -15.05 6.81 -11.92
CA TRP A 123 -15.66 6.06 -10.82
C TRP A 123 -14.79 4.89 -10.38
N GLN A 124 -14.25 4.11 -11.33
CA GLN A 124 -13.37 2.97 -11.04
C GLN A 124 -12.05 3.42 -10.40
N ILE A 125 -11.46 4.51 -10.89
CA ILE A 125 -10.25 5.11 -10.29
C ILE A 125 -10.54 5.54 -8.85
N LEU A 126 -11.65 6.25 -8.61
CA LEU A 126 -12.04 6.68 -7.27
C LEU A 126 -12.27 5.47 -6.34
N ALA A 127 -13.03 4.47 -6.80
CA ALA A 127 -13.31 3.26 -6.02
C ALA A 127 -12.03 2.52 -5.65
N GLY A 128 -11.08 2.39 -6.58
CA GLY A 128 -9.78 1.78 -6.32
C GLY A 128 -8.97 2.55 -5.28
N TRP A 129 -8.93 3.88 -5.38
CA TRP A 129 -8.24 4.74 -4.41
C TRP A 129 -8.86 4.67 -3.02
N MET A 130 -10.19 4.72 -2.93
CA MET A 130 -10.92 4.58 -1.67
C MET A 130 -10.71 3.19 -1.05
N ASN A 131 -10.82 2.13 -1.85
CA ASN A 131 -10.60 0.76 -1.37
C ASN A 131 -9.17 0.57 -0.82
N TRP A 132 -8.17 1.14 -1.49
CA TRP A 132 -6.80 1.12 -1.01
C TRP A 132 -6.62 1.92 0.30
N ALA A 133 -7.19 3.11 0.38
CA ALA A 133 -7.14 3.97 1.56
C ALA A 133 -7.85 3.37 2.77
N PHE A 134 -8.99 2.72 2.56
CA PHE A 134 -9.84 2.19 3.64
C PHE A 134 -9.26 0.97 4.33
N ASN A 135 -8.25 0.30 3.77
CA ASN A 135 -7.42 -0.63 4.53
C ASN A 135 -6.84 0.01 5.81
N MET A 136 -6.57 1.32 5.78
CA MET A 136 -6.07 2.10 6.92
C MET A 136 -7.18 2.80 7.72
N TYR A 137 -8.39 2.84 7.17
CA TYR A 137 -9.57 3.40 7.83
C TYR A 137 -10.73 2.41 7.73
N PRO A 138 -10.64 1.24 8.38
CA PRO A 138 -11.63 0.17 8.22
C PRO A 138 -13.10 0.61 8.40
N PRO A 139 -13.43 1.53 9.35
CA PRO A 139 -14.80 2.02 9.50
C PRO A 139 -15.39 2.70 8.25
N LEU A 140 -14.57 3.12 7.28
CA LEU A 140 -15.04 3.76 6.06
C LEU A 140 -15.40 2.77 4.95
N HIS A 141 -15.02 1.49 5.04
CA HIS A 141 -15.33 0.49 4.02
C HIS A 141 -16.81 0.41 3.62
N PRO A 142 -17.78 0.48 4.56
CA PRO A 142 -19.21 0.46 4.21
C PRO A 142 -19.64 1.56 3.23
N SER A 143 -18.89 2.68 3.14
CA SER A 143 -19.22 3.76 2.19
C SER A 143 -19.09 3.32 0.73
N LEU A 144 -18.25 2.32 0.43
CA LEU A 144 -18.10 1.75 -0.93
C LEU A 144 -19.38 1.08 -1.44
N ASN A 145 -20.28 0.68 -0.55
CA ASN A 145 -21.58 0.11 -0.93
C ASN A 145 -22.46 1.11 -1.69
N ARG A 146 -22.17 2.41 -1.62
CA ARG A 146 -22.84 3.44 -2.42
C ARG A 146 -22.15 3.72 -3.75
N VAL A 147 -20.94 3.21 -3.93
CA VAL A 147 -20.08 3.45 -5.10
C VAL A 147 -20.21 2.31 -6.10
N TYR A 148 -20.03 1.05 -5.68
CA TYR A 148 -20.05 -0.10 -6.59
C TYR A 148 -21.37 -0.28 -7.36
N PRO A 149 -22.57 -0.11 -6.76
CA PRO A 149 -23.82 -0.26 -7.50
C PRO A 149 -23.99 0.73 -8.66
N LYS A 150 -23.38 1.92 -8.59
CA LYS A 150 -23.43 2.92 -9.67
C LYS A 150 -22.66 2.48 -10.92
N MET A 151 -21.65 1.63 -10.74
CA MET A 151 -20.82 1.11 -11.83
C MET A 151 -21.35 -0.23 -12.39
N LEU A 152 -22.29 -0.87 -11.69
CA LEU A 152 -22.78 -2.19 -12.05
C LEU A 152 -23.53 -2.16 -13.40
N GLY A 153 -23.25 -3.15 -14.25
CA GLY A 153 -23.84 -3.27 -15.59
C GLY A 153 -23.30 -2.28 -16.63
N GLN A 154 -22.35 -1.41 -16.27
CA GLN A 154 -21.73 -0.46 -17.20
C GLN A 154 -20.47 -1.08 -17.83
N SER A 155 -20.45 -1.20 -19.16
CA SER A 155 -19.36 -1.83 -19.91
C SER A 155 -18.40 -0.82 -20.57
N SER A 156 -18.90 0.36 -20.97
CA SER A 156 -18.08 1.38 -21.63
C SER A 156 -17.39 2.30 -20.62
N PRO A 157 -16.04 2.44 -20.68
CA PRO A 157 -15.29 3.35 -19.80
C PRO A 157 -15.71 4.82 -19.91
N PHE A 158 -16.34 5.21 -21.03
CA PHE A 158 -16.75 6.58 -21.32
C PHE A 158 -18.20 6.88 -20.92
N THR A 159 -18.97 5.88 -20.47
CA THR A 159 -20.33 6.10 -19.99
C THR A 159 -20.32 7.09 -18.83
N LYS A 160 -21.11 8.16 -18.95
CA LYS A 160 -21.25 9.20 -17.93
C LYS A 160 -22.31 8.78 -16.91
N ILE A 161 -21.90 8.66 -15.65
CA ILE A 161 -22.74 8.23 -14.51
C ILE A 161 -22.90 9.42 -13.57
N TRP A 162 -24.14 9.67 -13.15
CA TRP A 162 -24.48 10.73 -12.19
C TRP A 162 -23.91 10.44 -10.80
N ILE A 163 -23.36 11.48 -10.15
CA ILE A 163 -23.14 11.49 -8.71
C ILE A 163 -24.48 11.34 -7.97
N ASN A 164 -24.42 10.97 -6.69
CA ASN A 164 -25.64 10.96 -5.89
C ASN A 164 -26.17 12.38 -5.76
N ASN A 165 -27.45 12.58 -6.09
CA ASN A 165 -28.16 13.77 -5.62
C ASN A 165 -28.16 13.68 -4.10
N ALA A 166 -27.71 14.74 -3.42
CA ALA A 166 -27.93 14.86 -1.99
C ALA A 166 -29.44 14.67 -1.73
N VAL A 167 -29.78 13.88 -0.71
CA VAL A 167 -31.13 13.86 -0.14
C VAL A 167 -31.32 15.17 0.62
#